data_AF-A0A928LE16-F1
#
_entry.id   AF-A0A928LE16-F1
#
_cell.length_a   1.000
_cell.length_b   1.000
_cell.length_c   1.000
_cell.angle_alpha   90.00
_cell.angle_beta   90.00
_cell.angle_gamma   90.00
#
_symmetry.space_group_name_H-M   'P 1'
#
loop_
_entity.id
_entity.type
_entity.pdbx_description
1 polymer ?
#
loop_
_entity_poly.entity_id
_entity_poly.type
_entity_poly.pdbx_seq_one_letter_code
_entity_poly.pdbx_strand_id
1 'polypeptide(L)'
;MGRGFEVWYENDSICLRLPLPTTSHDIDIFYKLVEKICNELDVYFFNCEGETVAITDVYANVDNDKNSSMGAIRHIRNNTADDDTKYMILFGALNPVFIGQNECAQIGDELEGFDNFMHRIQSIDAFYATPRFYQREDQSVFGVYFVGENIVTTVPLNPVSPYHKIDSLDSHFVHLPDGNNIPYDDFITNVMLADYYDAGHITVKLSEEMITDLVERFAVHTTTKEKIKGIYWGKTLDHGYWHTSKPEKMGLDIDSINGYNHIAVFLRWAKENNYLSEELISRCPEIMEEKPDYRKLLHEHYAFDRKLRIKHFKEEIQPFARKFYVFNDDGFPVCVDRYAEKVLGSEKYHCEEYKDEAYLFVPYDEKYYKGLSEYIVKAFEDFNN
;
A
#
# COMPACT_ATOMS: atom_id res chain seq x y z
N MET A 1 11.27 -7.03 -19.25
CA MET A 1 11.84 -5.95 -18.43
C MET A 1 13.08 -6.49 -17.75
N GLY A 2 14.18 -5.75 -17.78
CA GLY A 2 15.45 -6.15 -17.19
C GLY A 2 15.82 -5.30 -15.99
N ARG A 3 17.06 -4.80 -15.97
CA ARG A 3 17.58 -3.91 -14.92
C ARG A 3 17.63 -2.45 -15.36
N GLY A 4 17.63 -2.21 -16.66
CA GLY A 4 17.87 -0.89 -17.23
C GLY A 4 19.34 -0.47 -17.12
N PHE A 5 19.58 0.83 -17.21
CA PHE A 5 20.90 1.46 -17.15
C PHE A 5 20.77 2.87 -16.57
N GLU A 6 21.88 3.42 -16.09
CA GLU A 6 21.94 4.74 -15.47
C GLU A 6 22.50 5.75 -16.46
N VAL A 7 21.93 6.96 -16.46
CA VAL A 7 22.42 8.11 -17.25
C VAL A 7 22.43 9.32 -16.34
N TRP A 8 23.56 10.02 -16.26
CA TRP A 8 23.69 11.26 -15.49
C TRP A 8 24.65 12.23 -16.18
N TYR A 9 24.67 13.48 -15.72
CA TYR A 9 25.57 14.51 -16.20
C TYR A 9 26.50 14.94 -15.07
N GLU A 10 27.81 14.92 -15.33
CA GLU A 10 28.84 15.22 -14.34
C GLU A 10 30.09 15.76 -15.03
N ASN A 11 30.68 16.84 -14.49
CA ASN A 11 31.92 17.44 -14.99
C ASN A 11 31.91 17.67 -16.52
N ASP A 12 30.85 18.30 -17.01
CA ASP A 12 30.60 18.58 -18.44
C ASP A 12 30.53 17.34 -19.35
N SER A 13 30.34 16.15 -18.78
CA SER A 13 30.26 14.88 -19.48
C SER A 13 28.91 14.21 -19.26
N ILE A 14 28.39 13.55 -20.30
CA ILE A 14 27.27 12.61 -20.17
C ILE A 14 27.86 11.26 -19.78
N CYS A 15 27.48 10.77 -18.61
CA CYS A 15 27.94 9.52 -18.07
C CYS A 15 26.84 8.46 -18.20
N LEU A 16 27.23 7.26 -18.61
CA LEU A 16 26.34 6.11 -18.75
C LEU A 16 26.93 4.92 -18.00
N ARG A 17 26.07 4.12 -17.36
CA ARG A 17 26.47 2.88 -16.68
C ARG A 17 25.51 1.76 -16.97
N LEU A 18 26.06 0.63 -17.40
CA LEU A 18 25.33 -0.61 -17.61
C LEU A 18 25.64 -1.59 -16.46
N PRO A 19 24.69 -1.85 -15.54
CA PRO A 19 24.95 -2.72 -14.40
C PRO A 19 24.90 -4.20 -14.78
N LEU A 20 26.05 -4.87 -14.84
CA LEU A 20 26.11 -6.32 -15.11
C LEU A 20 25.85 -7.17 -13.84
N PRO A 21 25.32 -8.40 -13.96
CA PRO A 21 24.75 -8.99 -15.18
C PRO A 21 23.46 -8.26 -15.60
N THR A 22 23.21 -8.13 -16.89
CA THR A 22 21.98 -7.52 -17.41
C THR A 22 21.41 -8.29 -18.61
N THR A 23 20.22 -7.91 -19.05
CA THR A 23 19.53 -8.60 -20.14
C THR A 23 20.12 -8.22 -21.50
N SER A 24 20.03 -9.12 -22.48
CA SER A 24 20.46 -8.83 -23.87
C SER A 24 19.76 -7.58 -24.43
N HIS A 25 18.49 -7.40 -24.07
CA HIS A 25 17.69 -6.25 -24.46
C HIS A 25 18.21 -4.94 -23.87
N ASP A 26 18.59 -4.93 -22.59
CA ASP A 26 19.16 -3.74 -21.94
C ASP A 26 20.51 -3.37 -22.57
N ILE A 27 21.36 -4.36 -22.89
CA ILE A 27 22.64 -4.17 -23.61
C ILE A 27 22.38 -3.50 -24.97
N ASP A 28 21.45 -4.05 -25.76
CA ASP A 28 21.16 -3.56 -27.09
C ASP A 28 20.58 -2.12 -27.06
N ILE A 29 19.73 -1.79 -26.08
CA ILE A 29 19.20 -0.42 -25.91
C ILE A 29 20.30 0.52 -25.43
N PHE A 30 21.14 0.10 -24.49
CA PHE A 30 22.24 0.90 -23.96
C PHE A 30 23.16 1.37 -25.07
N TYR A 31 23.63 0.48 -25.93
CA TYR A 31 24.54 0.84 -27.01
C TYR A 31 23.88 1.66 -28.13
N LYS A 32 22.59 1.44 -28.40
CA LYS A 32 21.81 2.35 -29.28
C LYS A 32 21.73 3.77 -28.70
N LEU A 33 21.62 3.90 -27.38
CA LEU A 33 21.62 5.20 -26.72
C LEU A 33 23.00 5.87 -26.79
N VAL A 34 24.08 5.12 -26.56
CA VAL A 34 25.46 5.62 -26.72
C VAL A 34 25.67 6.17 -28.13
N GLU A 35 25.32 5.40 -29.16
CA GLU A 35 25.42 5.81 -30.57
C GLU A 35 24.62 7.10 -30.83
N LYS A 36 23.37 7.15 -30.34
CA LYS A 36 22.51 8.33 -30.50
C LYS A 36 23.10 9.57 -29.83
N ILE A 37 23.58 9.47 -28.60
CA ILE A 37 24.18 10.60 -27.88
C ILE A 37 25.42 11.11 -28.60
N CYS A 38 26.31 10.21 -29.03
CA CYS A 38 27.53 10.61 -29.74
C CYS A 38 27.21 11.34 -31.05
N ASN A 39 26.22 10.86 -31.81
CA ASN A 39 25.77 11.51 -33.05
C ASN A 39 25.16 12.90 -32.81
N GLU A 40 24.34 13.08 -31.77
CA GLU A 40 23.73 14.37 -31.43
C GLU A 40 24.77 15.40 -30.93
N LEU A 41 25.87 14.94 -30.34
CA LEU A 41 26.95 15.78 -29.83
C LEU A 41 28.11 15.99 -30.83
N ASP A 42 28.05 15.36 -32.02
CA ASP A 42 29.13 15.35 -33.02
C ASP A 42 30.48 14.84 -32.44
N VAL A 43 30.40 13.75 -31.65
CA VAL A 43 31.55 13.12 -31.00
C VAL A 43 31.83 11.74 -31.62
N TYR A 44 33.09 11.50 -32.00
CA TYR A 44 33.52 10.26 -32.67
C TYR A 44 34.23 9.26 -31.75
N PHE A 45 34.63 9.70 -30.55
CA PHE A 45 35.33 8.90 -29.55
C PHE A 45 34.76 9.16 -28.15
N PHE A 46 34.62 8.13 -27.33
CA PHE A 46 34.16 8.24 -25.96
C PHE A 46 35.05 7.42 -25.02
N ASN A 47 34.97 7.71 -23.72
CA ASN A 47 35.66 6.91 -22.71
C ASN A 47 34.77 5.73 -22.30
N CYS A 48 35.28 4.51 -22.43
CA CYS A 48 34.66 3.29 -21.94
C CYS A 48 35.63 2.61 -20.97
N GLU A 49 35.25 2.49 -19.69
CA GLU A 49 36.07 1.84 -18.65
C GLU A 49 37.53 2.36 -18.56
N GLY A 50 37.76 3.64 -18.86
CA GLY A 50 39.09 4.26 -18.85
C GLY A 50 39.80 4.23 -20.21
N GLU A 51 39.27 3.53 -21.21
CA GLU A 51 39.83 3.46 -22.56
C GLU A 51 39.10 4.38 -23.54
N THR A 52 39.80 4.88 -24.57
CA THR A 52 39.18 5.67 -25.64
C THR A 52 38.70 4.76 -26.75
N VAL A 53 37.39 4.75 -27.01
CA VAL A 53 36.72 3.86 -27.97
C VAL A 53 36.08 4.68 -29.08
N ALA A 54 36.22 4.23 -30.33
CA ALA A 54 35.56 4.86 -31.49
C ALA A 54 34.07 4.47 -31.56
N ILE A 55 33.22 5.38 -32.02
CA ILE A 55 31.78 5.10 -32.20
C ILE A 55 31.52 3.91 -33.14
N THR A 56 32.38 3.69 -34.13
CA THR A 56 32.29 2.56 -35.08
C THR A 56 32.47 1.20 -34.42
N ASP A 57 33.12 1.16 -33.26
CA ASP A 57 33.47 -0.08 -32.55
C ASP A 57 32.53 -0.33 -31.36
N VAL A 58 31.51 0.51 -31.16
CA VAL A 58 30.53 0.41 -30.06
C VAL A 58 29.92 -0.98 -29.95
N TYR A 59 29.56 -1.58 -31.10
CA TYR A 59 28.93 -2.88 -31.16
C TYR A 59 29.88 -4.05 -30.84
N ALA A 60 31.21 -3.85 -30.86
CA ALA A 60 32.15 -4.87 -30.44
C ALA A 60 32.04 -5.16 -28.93
N ASN A 61 31.55 -4.19 -28.14
CA ASN A 61 31.36 -4.36 -26.70
C ASN A 61 30.06 -5.12 -26.35
N VAL A 62 29.11 -5.24 -27.28
CA VAL A 62 27.85 -5.96 -27.05
C VAL A 62 28.10 -7.42 -26.68
N ASP A 63 28.92 -8.12 -27.45
CA ASP A 63 29.23 -9.53 -27.18
C ASP A 63 30.06 -9.70 -25.90
N ASN A 64 30.94 -8.74 -25.60
CA ASN A 64 31.70 -8.73 -24.35
C ASN A 64 30.78 -8.59 -23.13
N ASP A 65 29.79 -7.71 -23.16
CA ASP A 65 28.84 -7.52 -22.05
C ASP A 65 27.85 -8.66 -21.92
N LYS A 66 27.45 -9.29 -23.02
CA LYS A 66 26.65 -10.52 -23.03
C LYS A 66 27.42 -11.65 -22.34
N ASN A 67 28.67 -11.85 -22.72
CA ASN A 67 29.55 -12.86 -22.12
C ASN A 67 29.85 -12.55 -20.64
N SER A 68 30.09 -11.29 -20.30
CA SER A 68 30.37 -10.84 -18.94
C SER A 68 29.16 -10.99 -18.03
N SER A 69 27.95 -10.75 -18.54
CA SER A 69 26.69 -11.04 -17.83
C SER A 69 26.57 -12.52 -17.48
N MET A 70 26.83 -13.42 -18.43
CA MET A 70 26.84 -14.85 -18.15
C MET A 70 27.96 -15.26 -17.21
N GLY A 71 29.14 -14.64 -17.31
CA GLY A 71 30.24 -14.81 -16.36
C GLY A 71 29.82 -14.45 -14.92
N ALA A 72 29.13 -13.32 -14.74
CA ALA A 72 28.62 -12.89 -13.45
C ALA A 72 27.54 -13.83 -12.90
N ILE A 73 26.63 -14.34 -13.74
CA ILE A 73 25.62 -15.35 -13.33
C ILE A 73 26.29 -16.64 -12.87
N ARG A 74 27.32 -17.13 -13.58
CA ARG A 74 28.09 -18.31 -13.16
C ARG A 74 28.81 -18.06 -11.83
N HIS A 75 29.34 -16.85 -11.63
CA HIS A 75 29.94 -16.47 -10.35
C HIS A 75 28.91 -16.45 -9.21
N ILE A 76 27.70 -15.91 -9.42
CA ILE A 76 26.60 -15.98 -8.45
C ILE A 76 26.30 -17.44 -8.11
N ARG A 77 26.09 -18.28 -9.13
CA ARG A 77 25.79 -19.71 -8.96
C ARG A 77 26.82 -20.43 -8.10
N ASN A 78 28.11 -20.19 -8.34
CA ASN A 78 29.19 -20.80 -7.56
C ASN A 78 29.17 -20.33 -6.10
N ASN A 79 28.89 -19.05 -5.85
CA ASN A 79 28.86 -18.51 -4.49
C ASN A 79 27.64 -18.94 -3.66
N THR A 80 26.56 -19.35 -4.33
CA THR A 80 25.33 -19.84 -3.68
C THR A 80 25.21 -21.37 -3.67
N ALA A 81 26.18 -22.11 -4.24
CA ALA A 81 26.05 -23.55 -4.45
C ALA A 81 26.08 -24.40 -3.17
N ASP A 82 26.76 -23.93 -2.13
CA ASP A 82 27.00 -24.70 -0.89
C ASP A 82 25.93 -24.48 0.18
N ASP A 83 24.98 -23.57 -0.04
CA ASP A 83 24.01 -23.13 0.96
C ASP A 83 22.78 -22.50 0.30
N ASP A 84 21.66 -23.21 0.37
CA ASP A 84 20.37 -22.82 -0.21
C ASP A 84 19.82 -21.50 0.38
N THR A 85 20.38 -21.01 1.49
CA THR A 85 20.01 -19.73 2.10
C THR A 85 20.80 -18.54 1.54
N LYS A 86 21.87 -18.79 0.77
CA LYS A 86 22.67 -17.74 0.15
C LYS A 86 22.04 -17.26 -1.15
N TYR A 87 22.04 -15.96 -1.32
CA TYR A 87 21.59 -15.30 -2.53
C TYR A 87 22.41 -14.04 -2.81
N MET A 88 22.35 -13.59 -4.05
CA MET A 88 22.85 -12.28 -4.47
C MET A 88 21.67 -11.39 -4.86
N ILE A 89 21.70 -10.12 -4.44
CA ILE A 89 20.64 -9.17 -4.77
C ILE A 89 21.03 -8.43 -6.05
N LEU A 90 20.16 -8.50 -7.06
CA LEU A 90 20.22 -7.66 -8.25
C LEU A 90 19.10 -6.62 -8.20
N PHE A 91 19.45 -5.35 -8.37
CA PHE A 91 18.44 -4.31 -8.55
C PHE A 91 17.87 -4.41 -9.97
N GLY A 92 16.61 -4.83 -10.07
CA GLY A 92 15.82 -4.84 -11.30
C GLY A 92 15.18 -3.47 -11.55
N ALA A 93 14.56 -3.32 -12.73
CA ALA A 93 13.93 -2.07 -13.13
C ALA A 93 12.73 -1.66 -12.24
N LEU A 94 11.98 -2.64 -11.70
CA LEU A 94 10.85 -2.40 -10.79
C LEU A 94 11.19 -2.78 -9.36
N ASN A 95 11.66 -4.02 -9.15
CA ASN A 95 11.91 -4.56 -7.82
C ASN A 95 13.29 -5.23 -7.73
N PRO A 96 13.95 -5.22 -6.56
CA PRO A 96 15.11 -6.07 -6.31
C PRO A 96 14.78 -7.55 -6.50
N VAL A 97 15.73 -8.31 -7.03
CA VAL A 97 15.62 -9.76 -7.29
C VAL A 97 16.71 -10.50 -6.55
N PHE A 98 16.32 -11.50 -5.77
CA PHE A 98 17.24 -12.29 -4.97
C PHE A 98 17.54 -13.58 -5.71
N ILE A 99 18.76 -13.69 -6.23
CA ILE A 99 19.21 -14.83 -7.03
C ILE A 99 19.96 -15.80 -6.14
N GLY A 100 19.29 -16.90 -5.79
CA GLY A 100 19.88 -18.07 -5.15
C GLY A 100 20.07 -19.21 -6.15
N GLN A 101 20.20 -20.43 -5.63
CA GLN A 101 20.41 -21.62 -6.44
C GLN A 101 19.22 -21.94 -7.36
N ASN A 102 17.99 -21.77 -6.86
CA ASN A 102 16.77 -22.02 -7.63
C ASN A 102 16.65 -21.10 -8.84
N GLU A 103 16.97 -19.81 -8.68
CA GLU A 103 16.97 -18.84 -9.77
C GLU A 103 18.08 -19.17 -10.77
N CYS A 104 19.28 -19.49 -10.28
CA CYS A 104 20.39 -19.90 -11.13
C CYS A 104 20.07 -21.13 -11.99
N ALA A 105 19.29 -22.08 -11.46
CA ALA A 105 18.82 -23.25 -12.19
C ALA A 105 17.78 -22.90 -13.27
N GLN A 106 16.87 -21.96 -12.97
CA GLN A 106 15.89 -21.46 -13.95
C GLN A 106 16.54 -20.66 -15.07
N ILE A 107 17.58 -19.88 -14.75
CA ILE A 107 18.33 -19.06 -15.70
C ILE A 107 19.13 -19.95 -16.68
N GLY A 108 19.71 -21.05 -16.21
CA GLY A 108 20.52 -21.92 -17.06
C GLY A 108 21.83 -21.27 -17.51
N ASP A 109 22.43 -21.76 -18.61
CA ASP A 109 23.77 -21.37 -19.07
C ASP A 109 23.79 -20.38 -20.24
N GLU A 110 22.61 -19.97 -20.69
CA GLU A 110 22.41 -19.08 -21.84
C GLU A 110 21.78 -17.75 -21.38
N LEU A 111 22.17 -16.65 -22.04
CA LEU A 111 21.67 -15.31 -21.69
C LEU A 111 20.16 -15.17 -21.90
N GLU A 112 19.61 -15.89 -22.88
CA GLU A 112 18.15 -15.94 -23.11
C GLU A 112 17.40 -16.43 -21.86
N GLY A 113 17.97 -17.36 -21.10
CA GLY A 113 17.36 -17.81 -19.85
C GLY A 113 17.34 -16.72 -18.79
N PHE A 114 18.37 -15.87 -18.74
CA PHE A 114 18.38 -14.69 -17.86
C PHE A 114 17.38 -13.63 -18.32
N ASP A 115 17.27 -13.39 -19.62
CA ASP A 115 16.29 -12.47 -20.20
C ASP A 115 14.87 -12.87 -19.84
N ASN A 116 14.55 -14.16 -20.04
CA ASN A 116 13.24 -14.73 -19.71
C ASN A 116 12.97 -14.67 -18.21
N PHE A 117 13.96 -15.01 -17.38
CA PHE A 117 13.84 -14.93 -15.93
C PHE A 117 13.54 -13.50 -15.45
N MET A 118 14.36 -12.53 -15.87
CA MET A 118 14.20 -11.12 -15.50
C MET A 118 12.87 -10.57 -16.01
N HIS A 119 12.49 -10.86 -17.25
CA HIS A 119 11.20 -10.43 -17.78
C HIS A 119 10.05 -11.01 -16.95
N ARG A 120 10.07 -12.31 -16.65
CA ARG A 120 9.02 -12.97 -15.88
C ARG A 120 8.89 -12.34 -14.49
N ILE A 121 9.97 -12.27 -13.72
CA ILE A 121 9.92 -11.81 -12.32
C ILE A 121 9.58 -10.33 -12.19
N GLN A 122 10.10 -9.48 -13.09
CA GLN A 122 9.80 -8.05 -13.12
C GLN A 122 8.41 -7.75 -13.68
N SER A 123 7.69 -8.73 -14.25
CA SER A 123 6.33 -8.53 -14.78
C SER A 123 5.26 -9.16 -13.88
N ILE A 124 5.61 -9.66 -12.70
CA ILE A 124 4.64 -10.19 -11.74
C ILE A 124 3.79 -9.03 -11.21
N ASP A 125 2.48 -9.14 -11.36
CA ASP A 125 1.49 -8.21 -10.79
C ASP A 125 1.30 -8.49 -9.30
N ALA A 126 2.29 -8.08 -8.50
CA ALA A 126 2.28 -8.18 -7.06
C ALA A 126 2.81 -6.89 -6.44
N PHE A 127 2.20 -6.47 -5.34
CA PHE A 127 2.70 -5.36 -4.55
C PHE A 127 3.98 -5.79 -3.81
N TYR A 128 5.10 -5.12 -4.06
CA TYR A 128 6.36 -5.43 -3.38
C TYR A 128 6.45 -4.68 -2.05
N ALA A 129 6.30 -5.40 -0.93
CA ALA A 129 6.24 -4.80 0.39
C ALA A 129 7.62 -4.36 0.87
N THR A 130 7.79 -3.05 1.06
CA THR A 130 8.97 -2.45 1.69
C THR A 130 8.64 -1.96 3.10
N PRO A 131 9.57 -2.08 4.06
CA PRO A 131 9.32 -1.62 5.41
C PRO A 131 9.33 -0.09 5.47
N ARG A 132 8.41 0.49 6.25
CA ARG A 132 8.56 1.85 6.79
C ARG A 132 9.14 1.76 8.19
N PHE A 133 10.10 2.63 8.49
CA PHE A 133 10.73 2.68 9.80
C PHE A 133 10.15 3.82 10.63
N TYR A 134 9.94 3.54 11.92
CA TYR A 134 9.43 4.49 12.90
C TYR A 134 10.32 4.46 14.14
N GLN A 135 10.46 5.60 14.80
CA GLN A 135 11.24 5.76 16.02
C GLN A 135 10.30 5.96 17.21
N ARG A 136 10.55 5.26 18.31
CA ARG A 136 9.85 5.43 19.59
C ARG A 136 10.48 6.55 20.43
N GLU A 137 9.81 6.94 21.51
CA GLU A 137 10.32 7.96 22.45
C GLU A 137 11.65 7.56 23.10
N ASP A 138 11.87 6.26 23.32
CA ASP A 138 13.12 5.69 23.83
C ASP A 138 14.23 5.58 22.77
N GLN A 139 14.02 6.16 21.58
CA GLN A 139 14.91 6.14 20.41
C GLN A 139 15.08 4.78 19.73
N SER A 140 14.41 3.73 20.22
CA SER A 140 14.36 2.45 19.50
C SER A 140 13.62 2.60 18.17
N VAL A 141 14.07 1.86 17.16
CA VAL A 141 13.49 1.88 15.81
C VAL A 141 12.77 0.56 15.56
N PHE A 142 11.63 0.61 14.89
CA PHE A 142 10.93 -0.58 14.42
C PHE A 142 10.50 -0.43 12.96
N GLY A 143 10.44 -1.56 12.26
CA GLY A 143 9.97 -1.64 10.87
C GLY A 143 8.51 -2.08 10.78
N VAL A 144 7.78 -1.58 9.80
CA VAL A 144 6.39 -1.97 9.53
C VAL A 144 6.22 -2.24 8.04
N TYR A 145 5.78 -3.44 7.71
CA TYR A 145 5.33 -3.84 6.38
C TYR A 145 3.83 -3.63 6.26
N PHE A 146 3.36 -3.29 5.06
CA PHE A 146 1.95 -3.08 4.79
C PHE A 146 1.45 -4.17 3.85
N VAL A 147 0.35 -4.81 4.19
CA VAL A 147 -0.30 -5.85 3.38
C VAL A 147 -1.79 -5.52 3.21
N GLY A 148 -2.35 -5.96 2.09
CA GLY A 148 -3.75 -5.68 1.72
C GLY A 148 -4.64 -6.91 1.76
N GLU A 149 -5.95 -6.69 1.99
CA GLU A 149 -6.96 -7.73 1.78
C GLU A 149 -7.11 -8.02 0.28
N ASN A 150 -7.01 -9.29 -0.10
CA ASN A 150 -7.11 -9.77 -1.48
C ASN A 150 -6.09 -9.15 -2.46
N ILE A 151 -5.01 -8.54 -1.96
CA ILE A 151 -3.91 -8.01 -2.75
C ILE A 151 -2.75 -8.99 -2.71
N VAL A 152 -2.31 -9.43 -3.89
CA VAL A 152 -1.11 -10.26 -4.06
C VAL A 152 0.10 -9.41 -3.66
N THR A 153 0.81 -9.82 -2.61
CA THR A 153 1.88 -9.03 -1.98
C THR A 153 3.13 -9.88 -1.85
N THR A 154 4.25 -9.40 -2.38
CA THR A 154 5.58 -9.99 -2.19
C THR A 154 6.13 -9.50 -0.85
N VAL A 155 6.45 -10.41 0.06
CA VAL A 155 7.00 -10.13 1.40
C VAL A 155 8.32 -10.87 1.59
N PRO A 156 9.30 -10.28 2.29
CA PRO A 156 10.58 -10.94 2.49
C PRO A 156 10.48 -12.09 3.51
N LEU A 157 11.25 -13.15 3.32
CA LEU A 157 11.39 -14.22 4.31
C LEU A 157 11.99 -13.70 5.62
N ASN A 158 12.90 -12.73 5.50
CA ASN A 158 13.54 -12.07 6.64
C ASN A 158 13.36 -10.55 6.52
N PRO A 159 12.87 -9.86 7.55
CA PRO A 159 12.72 -8.42 7.53
C PRO A 159 14.02 -7.69 7.18
N VAL A 160 13.90 -6.66 6.35
CA VAL A 160 15.00 -5.81 5.92
C VAL A 160 15.33 -4.81 7.03
N SER A 161 16.63 -4.64 7.29
CA SER A 161 17.18 -3.61 8.17
C SER A 161 17.60 -2.39 7.35
N PRO A 162 17.47 -1.16 7.86
CA PRO A 162 17.90 0.03 7.12
C PRO A 162 19.40 -0.04 6.77
N TYR A 163 19.80 0.63 5.68
CA TYR A 163 21.15 0.54 5.08
C TYR A 163 22.31 1.06 5.94
N HIS A 164 22.05 1.47 7.17
CA HIS A 164 23.03 1.66 8.22
C HIS A 164 22.55 0.78 9.37
N LYS A 165 23.40 -0.10 9.90
CA LYS A 165 23.09 -0.88 11.10
C LYS A 165 22.68 0.08 12.20
N ILE A 166 21.38 0.30 12.33
CA ILE A 166 20.80 0.94 13.48
C ILE A 166 20.89 -0.14 14.54
N ASP A 167 21.88 -0.03 15.42
CA ASP A 167 22.06 -0.95 16.54
C ASP A 167 20.80 -1.00 17.45
N SER A 168 19.84 -0.08 17.25
CA SER A 168 18.55 0.03 17.94
C SER A 168 17.32 -0.46 17.14
N LEU A 169 17.48 -1.22 16.05
CA LEU A 169 16.34 -1.87 15.39
C LEU A 169 15.82 -3.00 16.28
N ASP A 170 14.66 -2.78 16.89
CA ASP A 170 14.15 -3.60 17.99
C ASP A 170 13.10 -4.63 17.53
N SER A 171 12.29 -4.33 16.51
CA SER A 171 11.23 -5.23 16.05
C SER A 171 10.70 -4.89 14.67
N HIS A 172 10.04 -5.86 14.03
CA HIS A 172 9.25 -5.67 12.81
C HIS A 172 7.81 -6.11 13.01
N PHE A 173 6.91 -5.42 12.33
CA PHE A 173 5.47 -5.69 12.35
C PHE A 173 4.90 -5.72 10.93
N VAL A 174 3.71 -6.31 10.82
CA VAL A 174 2.85 -6.20 9.65
C VAL A 174 1.60 -5.41 10.04
N HIS A 175 1.35 -4.33 9.30
CA HIS A 175 0.16 -3.52 9.40
C HIS A 175 -0.92 -4.09 8.49
N LEU A 176 -2.08 -4.35 9.07
CA LEU A 176 -3.24 -4.93 8.41
C LEU A 176 -4.25 -3.84 8.00
N PRO A 177 -5.15 -4.11 7.03
CA PRO A 177 -6.02 -3.08 6.43
C PRO A 177 -6.97 -2.34 7.38
N ASP A 178 -7.26 -2.90 8.55
CA ASP A 178 -8.14 -2.32 9.56
C ASP A 178 -7.41 -1.39 10.56
N GLY A 179 -6.09 -1.37 10.53
CA GLY A 179 -5.23 -0.61 11.44
C GLY A 179 -4.53 -1.46 12.50
N ASN A 180 -4.85 -2.76 12.60
CA ASN A 180 -4.17 -3.65 13.54
C ASN A 180 -2.73 -3.93 13.08
N ASN A 181 -1.86 -4.23 14.05
CA ASN A 181 -0.48 -4.59 13.80
C ASN A 181 -0.19 -5.93 14.46
N ILE A 182 0.55 -6.79 13.78
CA ILE A 182 1.00 -8.09 14.30
C ILE A 182 2.53 -8.19 14.18
N PRO A 183 3.22 -8.92 15.06
CA PRO A 183 4.65 -9.17 14.90
C PRO A 183 4.95 -9.88 13.57
N TYR A 184 6.07 -9.53 12.94
CA TYR A 184 6.43 -10.09 11.63
C TYR A 184 6.64 -11.60 11.67
N ASP A 185 7.26 -12.11 12.73
CA ASP A 185 7.53 -13.55 12.89
C ASP A 185 6.26 -14.37 13.02
N ASP A 186 5.26 -13.84 13.74
CA ASP A 186 3.93 -14.42 13.84
C ASP A 186 3.23 -14.38 12.47
N PHE A 187 3.34 -13.27 11.75
CA PHE A 187 2.79 -13.16 10.40
C PHE A 187 3.40 -14.22 9.46
N ILE A 188 4.72 -14.21 9.27
CA ILE A 188 5.38 -15.05 8.28
C ILE A 188 5.11 -16.53 8.56
N THR A 189 5.19 -16.95 9.82
CA THR A 189 4.96 -18.35 10.25
C THR A 189 3.53 -18.82 9.93
N ASN A 190 2.53 -17.94 10.01
CA ASN A 190 1.12 -18.30 9.80
C ASN A 190 0.64 -18.08 8.35
N VAL A 191 1.48 -17.54 7.46
CA VAL A 191 1.19 -17.39 6.02
C VAL A 191 2.08 -18.25 5.13
N MET A 192 2.92 -19.13 5.71
CA MET A 192 3.91 -19.97 5.02
C MET A 192 3.37 -21.03 4.03
N LEU A 193 2.07 -21.01 3.70
CA LEU A 193 1.53 -21.71 2.52
C LEU A 193 1.59 -20.84 1.25
N ALA A 194 2.39 -19.78 1.27
CA ALA A 194 2.52 -18.82 0.18
C ALA A 194 3.39 -19.30 -0.98
N ASP A 195 3.14 -18.71 -2.16
CA ASP A 195 3.84 -19.05 -3.39
C ASP A 195 5.28 -18.51 -3.37
N TYR A 196 6.23 -19.31 -3.84
CA TYR A 196 7.62 -18.90 -3.98
C TYR A 196 7.76 -17.73 -4.97
N TYR A 197 8.48 -16.66 -4.58
CA TYR A 197 8.76 -15.52 -5.47
C TYR A 197 10.22 -15.55 -5.97
N ASP A 198 11.17 -15.47 -5.03
CA ASP A 198 12.61 -15.59 -5.26
C ASP A 198 13.31 -16.06 -3.97
N ALA A 199 14.64 -16.15 -3.95
CA ALA A 199 15.37 -16.69 -2.81
C ALA A 199 15.17 -15.90 -1.49
N GLY A 200 14.71 -14.65 -1.56
CA GLY A 200 14.48 -13.80 -0.40
C GLY A 200 13.02 -13.57 -0.05
N HIS A 201 12.07 -13.97 -0.90
CA HIS A 201 10.68 -13.53 -0.81
C HIS A 201 9.68 -14.63 -1.14
N ILE A 202 8.49 -14.46 -0.58
CA ILE A 202 7.28 -15.22 -0.92
C ILE A 202 6.18 -14.25 -1.36
N THR A 203 5.17 -14.78 -2.01
CA THR A 203 3.97 -14.04 -2.40
C THR A 203 2.78 -14.51 -1.58
N VAL A 204 2.14 -13.58 -0.89
CA VAL A 204 0.96 -13.82 -0.05
C VAL A 204 -0.26 -13.13 -0.63
N LYS A 205 -1.44 -13.74 -0.50
CA LYS A 205 -2.73 -13.09 -0.76
C LYS A 205 -3.66 -13.37 0.41
N LEU A 206 -3.88 -12.38 1.25
CA LEU A 206 -4.65 -12.56 2.48
C LEU A 206 -6.15 -12.43 2.20
N SER A 207 -6.91 -13.46 2.55
CA SER A 207 -8.37 -13.37 2.60
C SER A 207 -8.82 -12.65 3.88
N GLU A 208 -10.06 -12.19 3.90
CA GLU A 208 -10.69 -11.64 5.10
C GLU A 208 -10.66 -12.60 6.30
N GLU A 209 -10.85 -13.90 6.06
CA GLU A 209 -10.77 -14.94 7.09
C GLU A 209 -9.37 -15.05 7.68
N MET A 210 -8.35 -15.07 6.83
CA MET A 210 -6.95 -15.11 7.26
C MET A 210 -6.57 -13.87 8.08
N ILE A 211 -7.00 -12.68 7.63
CA ILE A 211 -6.75 -11.44 8.38
C ILE A 211 -7.45 -11.49 9.74
N THR A 212 -8.69 -11.99 9.78
CA THR A 212 -9.45 -12.12 11.03
C THR A 212 -8.71 -13.04 12.03
N ASP A 213 -8.28 -14.22 11.61
CA ASP A 213 -7.51 -15.16 12.46
C ASP A 213 -6.20 -14.52 12.98
N LEU A 214 -5.44 -13.88 12.08
CA LEU A 214 -4.19 -13.22 12.43
C LEU A 214 -4.40 -12.10 13.47
N VAL A 215 -5.42 -11.26 13.28
CA VAL A 215 -5.74 -10.16 14.19
C VAL A 215 -6.15 -10.69 15.56
N GLU A 216 -7.04 -11.67 15.62
CA GLU A 216 -7.53 -12.22 16.89
C GLU A 216 -6.42 -12.90 17.71
N ARG A 217 -5.47 -13.54 17.02
CA ARG A 217 -4.39 -14.29 17.66
C ARG A 217 -3.18 -13.43 18.02
N PHE A 218 -2.83 -12.44 17.19
CA PHE A 218 -1.51 -11.81 17.24
C PHE A 218 -1.51 -10.29 17.28
N ALA A 219 -2.68 -9.62 17.32
CA ALA A 219 -2.69 -8.16 17.38
C ALA A 219 -1.95 -7.62 18.61
N VAL A 220 -1.09 -6.63 18.38
CA VAL A 220 -0.28 -5.97 19.41
C VAL A 220 -0.28 -4.45 19.23
N HIS A 221 -0.01 -3.73 20.31
CA HIS A 221 0.35 -2.32 20.24
C HIS A 221 1.82 -2.18 19.78
N THR A 222 2.10 -1.41 18.73
CA THR A 222 3.46 -1.35 18.11
C THR A 222 4.52 -0.72 19.02
N THR A 223 4.12 0.16 19.95
CA THR A 223 5.03 0.81 20.89
C THR A 223 5.34 -0.06 22.10
N THR A 224 4.33 -0.68 22.71
CA THR A 224 4.49 -1.46 23.96
C THR A 224 4.70 -2.96 23.72
N LYS A 225 4.43 -3.44 22.49
CA LYS A 225 4.39 -4.85 22.09
C LYS A 225 3.37 -5.70 22.85
N GLU A 226 2.51 -5.07 23.64
CA GLU A 226 1.49 -5.77 24.42
C GLU A 226 0.40 -6.29 23.49
N LYS A 227 0.00 -7.55 23.72
CA LYS A 227 -1.12 -8.16 23.01
C LYS A 227 -2.40 -7.40 23.30
N ILE A 228 -3.11 -7.04 22.24
CA ILE A 228 -4.42 -6.40 22.31
C ILE A 228 -5.50 -7.38 21.84
N LYS A 229 -6.74 -7.15 22.28
CA LYS A 229 -7.90 -7.88 21.76
C LYS A 229 -8.24 -7.33 20.38
N GLY A 230 -7.44 -7.72 19.38
CA GLY A 230 -7.62 -7.35 17.99
C GLY A 230 -8.97 -7.82 17.46
N ILE A 231 -9.60 -7.01 16.62
CA ILE A 231 -10.81 -7.36 15.88
C ILE A 231 -10.64 -6.87 14.47
N TYR A 232 -10.76 -7.77 13.50
CA TYR A 232 -10.89 -7.35 12.12
C TYR A 232 -12.31 -6.89 11.87
N TRP A 233 -12.50 -5.57 11.78
CA TRP A 233 -13.80 -4.95 11.44
C TRP A 233 -14.04 -4.83 9.93
N GLY A 234 -13.13 -5.34 9.10
CA GLY A 234 -13.20 -5.25 7.65
C GLY A 234 -12.87 -3.86 7.10
N LYS A 235 -13.10 -3.69 5.79
CA LYS A 235 -12.85 -2.44 5.05
C LYS A 235 -13.45 -1.22 5.76
N THR A 236 -12.65 -0.16 5.87
CA THR A 236 -13.10 1.17 6.29
C THR A 236 -13.94 1.82 5.19
N LEU A 237 -15.17 2.20 5.55
CA LEU A 237 -16.09 2.95 4.69
C LEU A 237 -15.82 4.45 4.81
N ASP A 238 -15.62 4.94 6.04
CA ASP A 238 -15.32 6.35 6.30
C ASP A 238 -14.48 6.53 7.57
N HIS A 239 -13.72 7.62 7.63
CA HIS A 239 -12.86 7.98 8.74
C HIS A 239 -13.11 9.42 9.19
N GLY A 240 -13.78 9.58 10.33
CA GLY A 240 -14.13 10.90 10.87
C GLY A 240 -12.94 11.82 11.10
N TYR A 241 -11.76 11.27 11.41
CA TYR A 241 -10.53 12.06 11.59
C TYR A 241 -10.12 12.85 10.34
N TRP A 242 -10.40 12.36 9.13
CA TRP A 242 -10.12 13.11 7.91
C TRP A 242 -11.02 14.33 7.76
N HIS A 243 -12.27 14.21 8.22
CA HIS A 243 -13.25 15.30 8.25
C HIS A 243 -13.02 16.30 9.39
N THR A 244 -12.18 15.97 10.38
CA THR A 244 -11.77 16.95 11.43
C THR A 244 -10.45 17.62 11.09
N SER A 245 -9.45 16.83 10.69
CA SER A 245 -8.08 17.32 10.49
C SER A 245 -7.92 18.21 9.26
N LYS A 246 -8.73 18.03 8.21
CA LYS A 246 -8.68 18.87 7.01
C LYS A 246 -9.21 20.29 7.29
N PRO A 247 -10.41 20.47 7.89
CA PRO A 247 -10.88 21.81 8.32
C PRO A 247 -9.94 22.52 9.28
N GLU A 248 -9.38 21.82 10.27
CA GLU A 248 -8.41 22.38 11.22
C GLU A 248 -7.18 22.96 10.49
N LYS A 249 -6.61 22.22 9.54
CA LYS A 249 -5.49 22.70 8.71
C LYS A 249 -5.86 23.88 7.81
N MET A 250 -7.13 23.99 7.44
CA MET A 250 -7.66 25.11 6.66
C MET A 250 -7.99 26.34 7.54
N GLY A 251 -7.87 26.24 8.86
CA GLY A 251 -8.19 27.30 9.81
C GLY A 251 -9.69 27.59 9.91
N LEU A 252 -10.54 26.59 9.64
CA LEU A 252 -11.99 26.71 9.80
C LEU A 252 -12.37 26.60 11.28
N ASP A 253 -13.19 27.54 11.76
CA ASP A 253 -13.73 27.51 13.12
C ASP A 253 -14.95 26.57 13.17
N ILE A 254 -14.66 25.29 13.37
CA ILE A 254 -15.67 24.25 13.43
C ILE A 254 -15.37 23.26 14.56
N ASP A 255 -16.42 22.84 15.27
CA ASP A 255 -16.28 21.80 16.28
C ASP A 255 -15.87 20.49 15.60
N SER A 256 -14.81 19.86 16.10
CA SER A 256 -14.27 18.61 15.54
C SER A 256 -15.31 17.50 15.54
N ILE A 257 -16.29 17.52 16.45
CA ILE A 257 -17.38 16.54 16.44
C ILE A 257 -18.22 16.58 15.15
N ASN A 258 -18.24 17.69 14.42
CA ASN A 258 -19.00 17.83 13.18
C ASN A 258 -18.46 16.95 12.05
N GLY A 259 -17.18 16.56 12.09
CA GLY A 259 -16.60 15.59 11.14
C GLY A 259 -17.25 14.20 11.19
N TYR A 260 -18.09 13.95 12.19
CA TYR A 260 -18.84 12.70 12.38
C TYR A 260 -20.32 12.81 12.01
N ASN A 261 -20.82 13.98 11.60
CA ASN A 261 -22.25 14.23 11.41
C ASN A 261 -22.90 13.27 10.40
N HIS A 262 -22.36 13.14 9.19
CA HIS A 262 -22.92 12.27 8.14
C HIS A 262 -22.68 10.78 8.44
N ILE A 263 -21.53 10.44 9.04
CA ILE A 263 -21.21 9.07 9.48
C ILE A 263 -22.25 8.60 10.52
N ALA A 264 -22.59 9.48 11.46
CA ALA A 264 -23.61 9.25 12.48
C ALA A 264 -25.01 9.03 11.87
N VAL A 265 -25.36 9.74 10.79
CA VAL A 265 -26.65 9.52 10.09
C VAL A 265 -26.74 8.09 9.54
N PHE A 266 -25.69 7.60 8.86
CA PHE A 266 -25.70 6.25 8.30
C PHE A 266 -25.74 5.19 9.41
N LEU A 267 -24.98 5.38 10.49
CA LEU A 267 -24.98 4.48 11.65
C LEU A 267 -26.35 4.46 12.36
N ARG A 268 -26.99 5.62 12.54
CA ARG A 268 -28.34 5.73 13.12
C ARG A 268 -29.38 5.06 12.24
N TRP A 269 -29.36 5.30 10.92
CA TRP A 269 -30.25 4.63 9.98
C TRP A 269 -30.12 3.11 10.08
N ALA A 270 -28.88 2.59 10.14
CA ALA A 270 -28.64 1.17 10.32
C ALA A 270 -29.18 0.64 11.66
N LYS A 271 -29.04 1.40 12.75
CA LYS A 271 -29.62 1.06 14.07
C LYS A 271 -31.15 0.99 14.02
N GLU A 272 -31.80 2.00 13.45
CA GLU A 272 -33.27 2.08 13.33
C GLU A 272 -33.85 0.96 12.46
N ASN A 273 -33.08 0.44 11.50
CA ASN A 273 -33.49 -0.66 10.62
C ASN A 273 -32.92 -2.03 11.02
N ASN A 274 -32.36 -2.17 12.23
CA ASN A 274 -31.81 -3.43 12.74
C ASN A 274 -30.69 -4.05 11.87
N TYR A 275 -29.82 -3.21 11.32
CA TYR A 275 -28.70 -3.61 10.46
C TYR A 275 -27.33 -3.59 11.14
N LEU A 276 -27.24 -3.23 12.43
CA LEU A 276 -26.00 -3.33 13.19
C LEU A 276 -25.63 -4.80 13.47
N SER A 277 -24.35 -5.12 13.41
CA SER A 277 -23.86 -6.48 13.71
C SER A 277 -23.98 -6.81 15.19
N GLU A 278 -24.18 -8.10 15.50
CA GLU A 278 -24.23 -8.58 16.88
C GLU A 278 -22.91 -8.32 17.63
N GLU A 279 -21.77 -8.47 16.94
CA GLU A 279 -20.44 -8.20 17.50
C GLU A 279 -20.28 -6.72 17.88
N LEU A 280 -20.80 -5.78 17.08
CA LEU A 280 -20.79 -4.35 17.43
C LEU A 280 -21.66 -4.09 18.67
N ILE A 281 -22.88 -4.61 18.69
CA ILE A 281 -23.83 -4.41 19.80
C ILE A 281 -23.26 -4.99 21.11
N SER A 282 -22.67 -6.19 21.04
CA SER A 282 -22.03 -6.84 22.18
C SER A 282 -20.91 -5.99 22.79
N ARG A 283 -20.17 -5.26 21.95
CA ARG A 283 -19.00 -4.47 22.36
C ARG A 283 -19.27 -3.02 22.69
N CYS A 284 -20.32 -2.45 22.10
CA CYS A 284 -20.81 -1.11 22.37
C CYS A 284 -22.31 -1.17 22.68
N PRO A 285 -22.72 -1.72 23.84
CA PRO A 285 -24.14 -1.80 24.19
C PRO A 285 -24.81 -0.42 24.24
N GLU A 286 -24.05 0.65 24.49
CA GLU A 286 -24.52 2.04 24.53
C GLU A 286 -25.14 2.48 23.19
N ILE A 287 -24.76 1.86 22.07
CA ILE A 287 -25.36 2.15 20.76
C ILE A 287 -26.86 1.82 20.68
N MET A 288 -27.32 0.94 21.58
CA MET A 288 -28.71 0.51 21.65
C MET A 288 -29.54 1.36 22.61
N GLU A 289 -28.97 2.38 23.25
CA GLU A 289 -29.73 3.35 24.04
C GLU A 289 -30.81 4.05 23.18
N GLU A 290 -31.77 4.69 23.83
CA GLU A 290 -32.89 5.34 23.14
C GLU A 290 -32.39 6.47 22.21
N LYS A 291 -31.43 7.27 22.70
CA LYS A 291 -30.86 8.41 22.00
C LYS A 291 -29.35 8.56 22.28
N PRO A 292 -28.52 7.60 21.84
CA PRO A 292 -27.08 7.72 22.01
C PRO A 292 -26.57 8.87 21.14
N ASP A 293 -25.50 9.53 21.60
CA ASP A 293 -24.75 10.42 20.72
C ASP A 293 -23.84 9.58 19.82
N TYR A 294 -24.34 9.25 18.63
CA TYR A 294 -23.61 8.48 17.63
C TYR A 294 -22.27 9.11 17.25
N ARG A 295 -22.17 10.44 17.24
CA ARG A 295 -20.91 11.14 16.90
C ARG A 295 -19.88 10.91 18.00
N LYS A 296 -20.32 11.00 19.26
CA LYS A 296 -19.49 10.69 20.43
C LYS A 296 -19.02 9.24 20.41
N LEU A 297 -19.93 8.28 20.13
CA LEU A 297 -19.57 6.87 20.02
C LEU A 297 -18.53 6.64 18.90
N LEU A 298 -18.73 7.22 17.72
CA LEU A 298 -17.77 7.13 16.62
C LEU A 298 -16.41 7.73 16.99
N HIS A 299 -16.40 8.87 17.67
CA HIS A 299 -15.17 9.59 18.03
C HIS A 299 -14.38 8.91 19.16
N GLU A 300 -15.06 8.42 20.19
CA GLU A 300 -14.44 8.01 21.47
C GLU A 300 -14.43 6.51 21.70
N HIS A 301 -15.41 5.77 21.17
CA HIS A 301 -15.57 4.37 21.54
C HIS A 301 -14.60 3.47 20.75
N TYR A 302 -13.90 2.58 21.46
CA TYR A 302 -12.85 1.72 20.91
C TYR A 302 -13.32 0.81 19.76
N ALA A 303 -14.60 0.43 19.74
CA ALA A 303 -15.19 -0.37 18.66
C ALA A 303 -15.19 0.35 17.29
N PHE A 304 -15.17 1.69 17.30
CA PHE A 304 -15.13 2.51 16.11
C PHE A 304 -13.72 2.98 15.76
N ASP A 305 -12.86 3.29 16.74
CA ASP A 305 -11.52 3.86 16.46
C ASP A 305 -11.61 4.99 15.42
N ARG A 306 -12.59 5.90 15.58
CA ARG A 306 -12.87 7.03 14.68
C ARG A 306 -13.25 6.64 13.25
N LYS A 307 -13.59 5.37 12.98
CA LYS A 307 -13.88 4.82 11.66
C LYS A 307 -15.24 4.11 11.65
N LEU A 308 -15.92 4.20 10.51
CA LEU A 308 -17.04 3.33 10.16
C LEU A 308 -16.52 2.22 9.25
N ARG A 309 -16.78 0.95 9.61
CA ARG A 309 -16.22 -0.23 8.95
C ARG A 309 -17.32 -1.22 8.61
N ILE A 310 -17.08 -2.03 7.60
CA ILE A 310 -18.12 -2.87 7.00
C ILE A 310 -18.73 -3.90 7.98
N LYS A 311 -17.94 -4.46 8.91
CA LYS A 311 -18.44 -5.42 9.91
C LYS A 311 -19.12 -4.78 11.13
N HIS A 312 -19.25 -3.45 11.16
CA HIS A 312 -20.20 -2.79 12.05
C HIS A 312 -21.66 -3.14 11.69
N PHE A 313 -21.88 -3.70 10.50
CA PHE A 313 -23.18 -4.07 9.98
C PHE A 313 -23.32 -5.58 9.74
N LYS A 314 -24.57 -6.05 9.77
CA LYS A 314 -24.93 -7.44 9.40
C LYS A 314 -24.54 -7.74 7.96
N GLU A 315 -24.15 -8.98 7.69
CA GLU A 315 -23.70 -9.43 6.36
C GLU A 315 -24.68 -9.07 5.24
N GLU A 316 -25.99 -9.16 5.49
CA GLU A 316 -27.06 -8.85 4.53
C GLU A 316 -27.03 -7.42 3.98
N ILE A 317 -26.56 -6.43 4.78
CA ILE A 317 -26.52 -5.02 4.34
C ILE A 317 -25.14 -4.62 3.80
N GLN A 318 -24.11 -5.44 4.00
CA GLN A 318 -22.75 -5.10 3.58
C GLN A 318 -22.61 -4.85 2.07
N PRO A 319 -23.25 -5.61 1.16
CA PRO A 319 -23.20 -5.32 -0.28
C PRO A 319 -23.72 -3.92 -0.62
N PHE A 320 -24.83 -3.50 0.01
CA PHE A 320 -25.38 -2.15 -0.15
C PHE A 320 -24.40 -1.10 0.39
N ALA A 321 -23.90 -1.27 1.60
CA ALA A 321 -22.95 -0.33 2.21
C ALA A 321 -21.67 -0.19 1.36
N ARG A 322 -21.14 -1.28 0.78
CA ARG A 322 -19.97 -1.24 -0.11
C ARG A 322 -20.25 -0.51 -1.43
N LYS A 323 -21.46 -0.62 -1.97
CA LYS A 323 -21.85 0.02 -3.25
C LYS A 323 -22.20 1.48 -3.07
N PHE A 324 -22.91 1.83 -2.00
CA PHE A 324 -23.43 3.17 -1.78
C PHE A 324 -22.46 4.07 -0.99
N TYR A 325 -21.68 3.52 -0.06
CA TYR A 325 -20.71 4.29 0.72
C TYR A 325 -19.35 4.38 -0.01
N VAL A 326 -19.36 5.08 -1.16
CA VAL A 326 -18.18 5.31 -2.03
C VAL A 326 -18.03 6.80 -2.32
N PHE A 327 -16.80 7.27 -2.50
CA PHE A 327 -16.50 8.69 -2.75
C PHE A 327 -16.51 9.01 -4.26
N ASN A 328 -17.61 8.67 -4.95
CA ASN A 328 -17.84 8.99 -6.36
C ASN A 328 -19.26 9.55 -6.59
N ASP A 329 -19.59 9.93 -7.83
CA ASP A 329 -20.75 10.75 -8.20
C ASP A 329 -22.14 10.26 -7.70
N ASP A 330 -22.27 8.98 -7.35
CA ASP A 330 -23.53 8.37 -6.89
C ASP A 330 -23.49 7.88 -5.44
N GLY A 331 -22.40 8.13 -4.73
CA GLY A 331 -22.21 7.65 -3.36
C GLY A 331 -22.79 8.56 -2.28
N PHE A 332 -22.86 8.01 -1.07
CA PHE A 332 -23.37 8.70 0.12
C PHE A 332 -22.68 10.05 0.40
N PRO A 333 -21.34 10.20 0.28
CA PRO A 333 -20.69 11.51 0.39
C PRO A 333 -21.27 12.58 -0.54
N VAL A 334 -21.64 12.22 -1.78
CA VAL A 334 -22.28 13.17 -2.71
C VAL A 334 -23.72 13.48 -2.30
N CYS A 335 -24.44 12.54 -1.69
CA CYS A 335 -25.74 12.83 -1.07
C CYS A 335 -25.61 13.85 0.07
N VAL A 336 -24.52 13.78 0.84
CA VAL A 336 -24.20 14.73 1.91
C VAL A 336 -24.01 16.13 1.34
N ASP A 337 -23.23 16.27 0.27
CA ASP A 337 -23.04 17.53 -0.43
C ASP A 337 -24.34 18.09 -1.03
N ARG A 338 -25.11 17.28 -1.75
CA ARG A 338 -26.41 17.67 -2.33
C ARG A 338 -27.38 18.16 -1.25
N TYR A 339 -27.40 17.50 -0.10
CA TYR A 339 -28.24 17.92 1.01
C TYR A 339 -27.75 19.24 1.62
N ALA A 340 -26.44 19.39 1.82
CA ALA A 340 -25.86 20.62 2.34
C ALA A 340 -26.16 21.82 1.42
N GLU A 341 -26.00 21.66 0.10
CA GLU A 341 -26.35 22.71 -0.88
C GLU A 341 -27.84 23.06 -0.81
N LYS A 342 -28.72 22.06 -0.74
CA LYS A 342 -30.17 22.27 -0.61
C LYS A 342 -30.55 23.07 0.65
N VAL A 343 -29.86 22.84 1.76
CA VAL A 343 -30.17 23.49 3.06
C VAL A 343 -29.53 24.87 3.18
N LEU A 344 -28.28 25.02 2.75
CA LEU A 344 -27.53 26.28 2.85
C LEU A 344 -27.89 27.25 1.74
N GLY A 345 -28.32 26.75 0.58
CA GLY A 345 -28.43 27.49 -0.67
C GLY A 345 -27.09 27.61 -1.38
N SER A 346 -27.12 27.67 -2.71
CA SER A 346 -25.92 27.61 -3.57
C SER A 346 -24.88 28.70 -3.24
N GLU A 347 -25.34 29.94 -2.96
CA GLU A 347 -24.44 31.04 -2.58
C GLU A 347 -23.63 30.75 -1.31
N LYS A 348 -24.26 30.15 -0.30
CA LYS A 348 -23.61 29.84 0.98
C LYS A 348 -22.83 28.54 0.92
N TYR A 349 -23.26 27.57 0.11
CA TYR A 349 -22.53 26.32 -0.09
C TYR A 349 -21.18 26.55 -0.79
N HIS A 350 -21.13 27.44 -1.79
CA HIS A 350 -19.92 27.79 -2.53
C HIS A 350 -19.15 28.99 -1.97
N CYS A 351 -19.42 29.41 -0.73
CA CYS A 351 -18.73 30.57 -0.17
C CYS A 351 -17.27 30.26 0.21
N GLU A 352 -16.40 31.25 0.06
CA GLU A 352 -14.97 31.12 0.42
C GLU A 352 -14.76 30.81 1.91
N GLU A 353 -15.74 31.14 2.77
CA GLU A 353 -15.71 30.85 4.20
C GLU A 353 -15.67 29.34 4.47
N TYR A 354 -16.30 28.51 3.63
CA TYR A 354 -16.44 27.08 3.86
C TYR A 354 -15.42 26.20 3.14
N LYS A 355 -14.66 26.74 2.17
CA LYS A 355 -13.50 26.07 1.53
C LYS A 355 -13.77 24.59 1.14
N ASP A 356 -14.93 24.34 0.52
CA ASP A 356 -15.43 23.03 0.09
C ASP A 356 -15.85 22.05 1.22
N GLU A 357 -15.95 22.54 2.47
CA GLU A 357 -16.38 21.76 3.65
C GLU A 357 -17.76 22.20 4.18
N ALA A 358 -18.58 22.81 3.32
CA ALA A 358 -19.87 23.41 3.69
C ALA A 358 -20.82 22.43 4.40
N TYR A 359 -20.76 21.14 4.06
CA TYR A 359 -21.58 20.11 4.69
C TYR A 359 -21.32 19.95 6.20
N LEU A 360 -20.12 20.27 6.68
CA LEU A 360 -19.79 20.20 8.11
C LEU A 360 -20.49 21.30 8.93
N PHE A 361 -20.87 22.41 8.28
CA PHE A 361 -21.56 23.54 8.92
C PHE A 361 -23.08 23.36 9.04
N VAL A 362 -23.63 22.28 8.48
CA VAL A 362 -25.05 21.98 8.64
C VAL A 362 -25.31 21.45 10.06
N PRO A 363 -26.24 22.06 10.83
CA PRO A 363 -26.49 21.64 12.20
C PRO A 363 -26.96 20.18 12.29
N TYR A 364 -26.34 19.41 13.21
CA TYR A 364 -26.75 18.04 13.49
C TYR A 364 -28.01 18.01 14.37
N ASP A 365 -29.17 17.95 13.74
CA ASP A 365 -30.49 17.84 14.41
C ASP A 365 -31.38 16.75 13.76
N GLU A 366 -32.61 16.60 14.25
CA GLU A 366 -33.57 15.63 13.68
C GLU A 366 -33.94 15.95 12.22
N LYS A 367 -33.84 17.21 11.78
CA LYS A 367 -34.12 17.58 10.38
C LYS A 367 -32.97 17.15 9.48
N TYR A 368 -31.73 17.31 9.95
CA TYR A 368 -30.52 16.80 9.31
C TYR A 368 -30.60 15.30 9.13
N TYR A 369 -30.90 14.57 10.23
CA TYR A 369 -31.06 13.12 10.17
C TYR A 369 -32.13 12.70 9.16
N LYS A 370 -33.36 13.21 9.29
CA LYS A 370 -34.46 12.84 8.38
C LYS A 370 -34.12 13.13 6.94
N GLY A 371 -33.62 14.34 6.66
CA GLY A 371 -33.32 14.77 5.30
C GLY A 371 -32.21 13.98 4.61
N LEU A 372 -31.15 13.60 5.33
CA LEU A 372 -30.10 12.75 4.77
C LEU A 372 -30.51 11.28 4.69
N SER A 373 -31.26 10.78 5.68
CA SER A 373 -31.72 9.40 5.69
C SER A 373 -32.62 9.07 4.50
N GLU A 374 -33.36 10.05 3.96
CA GLU A 374 -34.16 9.89 2.73
C GLU A 374 -33.30 9.45 1.53
N TYR A 375 -32.07 9.97 1.41
CA TYR A 375 -31.16 9.53 0.35
C TYR A 375 -30.71 8.08 0.55
N ILE A 376 -30.46 7.68 1.80
CA ILE A 376 -30.07 6.30 2.14
C ILE A 376 -31.23 5.35 1.83
N VAL A 377 -32.44 5.68 2.26
CA VAL A 377 -33.65 4.87 2.03
C VAL A 377 -33.88 4.68 0.54
N LYS A 378 -33.87 5.77 -0.23
CA LYS A 378 -34.06 5.69 -1.69
C LYS A 378 -33.00 4.82 -2.35
N ALA A 379 -31.72 5.03 -2.02
CA ALA A 379 -30.64 4.23 -2.58
C ALA A 379 -30.75 2.75 -2.19
N PHE A 380 -31.24 2.45 -0.99
CA PHE A 380 -31.45 1.08 -0.54
C PHE A 380 -32.63 0.40 -1.25
N GLU A 381 -33.74 1.12 -1.47
CA GLU A 381 -34.86 0.65 -2.29
C GLU A 381 -34.39 0.37 -3.74
N ASP A 382 -33.68 1.32 -4.34
CA ASP A 382 -33.11 1.19 -5.69
C ASP A 382 -32.08 0.04 -5.78
N PHE A 383 -31.40 -0.32 -4.69
CA PHE A 383 -30.47 -1.44 -4.64
C PHE A 383 -31.16 -2.81 -4.60
N ASN A 384 -32.34 -2.89 -3.98
CA ASN A 384 -33.09 -4.13 -3.81
C ASN A 384 -34.07 -4.41 -4.97
N ASN A 385 -34.34 -3.41 -5.82
CA ASN A 385 -35.10 -3.53 -7.06
C ASN A 385 -34.21 -3.99 -8.21
#